data_AF-A0A6H1ZVF0-F1
#
_entry.id   AF-A0A6H1ZVF0-F1
#
_cell.length_a   1.000
_cell.length_b   1.000
_cell.length_c   1.000
_cell.angle_alpha   90.00
_cell.angle_beta   90.00
_cell.angle_gamma   90.00
#
_symmetry.space_group_name_H-M   'P 1'
#
loop_
_entity.id
_entity.type
_entity.pdbx_description
1 polymer ?
#
loop_
_entity_poly.entity_id
_entity_poly.type
_entity_poly.pdbx_seq_one_letter_code
_entity_poly.pdbx_strand_id
1 'polypeptide(L)'
;SPYLERKQVGAFGVGYFHYTVVLSIDDARQRCDVWVGSETRTFFANLPKPRPDSISFMMFKAGTIAVPLRDAAGKLWSLQAINEQGTKLFPKYGRKSGCFHLISEPLFAQPLYVAEGYATAASVHHATSCAVAVAIDSGNLLPVARAMRAAHPDRYLVIAGDDDPTVKNNPGRVKAEAAAAEVGGYAVFPVMPGEAA
;
A
#
# COMPACT_ATOMS: atom_id res chain seq x y z
N SER A 1 -14.40 -9.68 0.41
CA SER A 1 -13.56 -10.05 1.57
C SER A 1 -14.28 -9.48 2.76
N PRO A 2 -14.37 -10.23 3.86
CA PRO A 2 -14.87 -9.72 5.13
C PRO A 2 -14.22 -8.39 5.55
N TYR A 3 -12.93 -8.18 5.26
CA TYR A 3 -12.25 -6.92 5.56
C TYR A 3 -12.78 -5.76 4.70
N LEU A 4 -12.85 -5.92 3.38
CA LEU A 4 -13.34 -4.86 2.49
C LEU A 4 -14.81 -4.53 2.74
N GLU A 5 -15.62 -5.56 3.03
CA GLU A 5 -17.04 -5.40 3.38
C GLU A 5 -17.21 -4.62 4.69
N ARG A 6 -16.48 -5.00 5.74
CA ARG A 6 -16.47 -4.27 7.01
C ARG A 6 -15.98 -2.84 6.86
N LYS A 7 -15.05 -2.60 5.94
CA LYS A 7 -14.55 -1.25 5.61
C LYS A 7 -15.40 -0.52 4.57
N GLN A 8 -16.42 -1.15 4.00
CA GLN A 8 -17.31 -0.62 2.97
C GLN A 8 -16.56 -0.01 1.77
N VAL A 9 -15.49 -0.68 1.30
CA VAL A 9 -14.65 -0.21 0.19
C VAL A 9 -14.46 -1.27 -0.91
N GLY A 10 -14.22 -0.82 -2.14
CA GLY A 10 -13.94 -1.68 -3.30
C GLY A 10 -12.54 -2.30 -3.30
N ALA A 11 -12.31 -3.27 -4.19
CA ALA A 11 -11.04 -3.99 -4.32
C ALA A 11 -9.97 -3.26 -5.13
N PHE A 12 -10.34 -2.36 -6.05
CA PHE A 12 -9.45 -1.43 -6.76
C PHE A 12 -8.05 -1.97 -7.13
N GLY A 13 -8.00 -3.12 -7.81
CA GLY A 13 -6.75 -3.74 -8.29
C GLY A 13 -5.95 -4.50 -7.23
N VAL A 14 -6.46 -4.61 -6.00
CA VAL A 14 -5.91 -5.46 -4.95
C VAL A 14 -6.40 -6.89 -5.15
N GLY A 15 -5.44 -7.81 -5.10
CA GLY A 15 -5.68 -9.21 -5.35
C GLY A 15 -6.37 -9.91 -4.19
N TYR A 16 -7.24 -10.85 -4.54
CA TYR A 16 -7.85 -11.80 -3.63
C TYR A 16 -7.27 -13.18 -3.88
N PHE A 17 -6.68 -13.77 -2.87
CA PHE A 17 -6.21 -15.15 -2.99
C PHE A 17 -7.39 -16.10 -2.78
N HIS A 18 -7.80 -16.76 -3.86
CA HIS A 18 -8.80 -17.84 -3.84
C HIS A 18 -8.16 -19.21 -3.50
N TYR A 19 -6.84 -19.26 -3.46
CA TYR A 19 -6.01 -20.41 -3.13
C TYR A 19 -4.76 -19.93 -2.40
N THR A 20 -3.99 -20.86 -1.83
CA THR A 20 -2.73 -20.51 -1.15
C THR A 20 -1.72 -19.94 -2.14
N VAL A 21 -1.11 -18.81 -1.79
CA VAL A 21 -0.06 -18.13 -2.57
C VAL A 21 1.22 -18.06 -1.75
N VAL A 22 2.36 -18.26 -2.39
CA VAL A 22 3.68 -18.02 -1.78
C VAL A 22 4.23 -16.74 -2.37
N LEU A 23 4.64 -15.81 -1.51
CA LEU A 23 5.48 -14.69 -1.90
C LEU A 23 6.90 -15.00 -1.47
N SER A 24 7.87 -14.93 -2.38
CA SER A 24 9.28 -15.03 -2.04
C SER A 24 10.00 -13.72 -2.34
N ILE A 25 10.89 -13.33 -1.43
CA ILE A 25 11.75 -12.15 -1.60
C ILE A 25 13.19 -12.61 -1.50
N ASP A 26 13.96 -12.36 -2.55
CA ASP A 26 15.42 -12.51 -2.56
C ASP A 26 16.02 -11.11 -2.47
N ASP A 27 16.43 -10.74 -1.25
CA ASP A 27 16.99 -9.42 -0.96
C ASP A 27 18.32 -9.20 -1.68
N ALA A 28 19.16 -10.23 -1.77
CA ALA A 28 20.45 -10.11 -2.45
C ALA A 28 20.29 -9.82 -3.95
N ARG A 29 19.26 -10.41 -4.58
CA ARG A 29 18.95 -10.18 -6.00
C ARG A 29 17.93 -9.07 -6.23
N GLN A 30 17.42 -8.45 -5.17
CA GLN A 30 16.39 -7.42 -5.25
C GLN A 30 15.17 -7.90 -6.06
N ARG A 31 14.70 -9.12 -5.78
CA ARG A 31 13.59 -9.79 -6.47
C ARG A 31 12.43 -10.11 -5.53
N CYS A 32 11.22 -9.96 -6.05
CA CYS A 32 9.97 -10.30 -5.39
C CYS A 32 9.13 -11.12 -6.38
N ASP A 33 8.89 -12.39 -6.07
CA ASP A 33 8.20 -13.34 -6.93
C ASP A 33 6.95 -13.86 -6.23
N VAL A 34 5.85 -13.99 -6.99
CA VAL A 34 4.56 -14.51 -6.52
C VAL A 34 4.32 -15.86 -7.18
N TRP A 35 4.16 -16.90 -6.37
CA TRP A 35 3.98 -18.28 -6.83
C TRP A 35 2.56 -18.73 -6.50
N VAL A 36 1.86 -19.25 -7.50
CA VAL A 36 0.43 -19.60 -7.40
C VAL A 36 0.18 -21.06 -7.74
N GLY A 37 -0.81 -21.68 -7.08
CA GLY A 37 -1.24 -23.05 -7.40
C GLY A 37 -0.09 -24.07 -7.37
N SER A 38 0.10 -24.80 -8.47
CA SER A 38 1.14 -25.84 -8.62
C SER A 38 2.57 -25.27 -8.55
N GLU A 39 2.78 -24.01 -8.92
CA GLU A 39 4.10 -23.36 -8.91
C GLU A 39 4.68 -23.23 -7.50
N THR A 40 3.82 -23.21 -6.48
CA THR A 40 4.26 -23.19 -5.07
C THR A 40 5.11 -24.42 -4.74
N ARG A 41 4.79 -25.60 -5.32
CA ARG A 41 5.59 -26.82 -5.14
C ARG A 41 6.95 -26.69 -5.81
N THR A 42 6.98 -26.08 -7.00
CA THR A 42 8.22 -25.80 -7.74
C THR A 42 9.13 -24.87 -6.94
N PHE A 43 8.58 -23.83 -6.30
CA PHE A 43 9.34 -22.97 -5.40
C PHE A 43 10.01 -23.78 -4.28
N PHE A 44 9.26 -24.59 -3.53
CA PHE A 44 9.82 -25.37 -2.43
C PHE A 44 10.80 -26.46 -2.87
N ALA A 45 10.59 -27.05 -4.05
CA ALA A 45 11.52 -28.02 -4.63
C ALA A 45 12.87 -27.40 -4.99
N ASN A 46 12.88 -26.14 -5.43
CA ASN A 46 14.07 -25.41 -5.86
C ASN A 46 14.67 -24.49 -4.78
N LEU A 47 14.04 -24.39 -3.61
CA LEU A 47 14.55 -23.59 -2.51
C LEU A 47 15.87 -24.21 -1.99
N PRO A 48 17.01 -23.48 -2.01
CA PRO A 48 18.28 -24.05 -1.57
C PRO A 48 18.24 -24.50 -0.10
N LYS A 49 19.01 -25.54 0.22
CA LYS A 49 19.11 -26.13 1.57
C LYS A 49 20.59 -26.18 2.00
N PRO A 50 21.01 -25.42 3.04
CA PRO A 50 20.18 -24.51 3.85
C PRO A 50 19.67 -23.31 3.05
N ARG A 51 18.53 -22.74 3.47
CA ARG A 51 17.97 -21.52 2.87
C ARG A 51 18.93 -20.36 3.13
N PRO A 52 19.37 -19.60 2.10
CA PRO A 52 20.18 -18.40 2.30
C PRO A 52 19.45 -17.36 3.16
N ASP A 53 20.19 -16.63 3.98
CA ASP A 53 19.61 -15.62 4.87
C ASP A 53 18.92 -14.48 4.13
N SER A 54 19.33 -14.21 2.89
CA SER A 54 18.74 -13.18 2.01
C SER A 54 17.40 -13.57 1.40
N ILE A 55 17.01 -14.85 1.44
CA ILE A 55 15.75 -15.31 0.85
C ILE A 55 14.70 -15.47 1.94
N SER A 56 13.60 -14.73 1.88
CA SER A 56 12.42 -14.96 2.72
C SER A 56 11.27 -15.48 1.86
N PHE A 57 10.32 -16.18 2.48
CA PHE A 57 9.02 -16.41 1.87
C PHE A 57 7.91 -16.33 2.90
N MET A 58 6.71 -15.98 2.43
CA MET A 58 5.49 -15.91 3.23
C MET A 58 4.36 -16.60 2.48
N MET A 59 3.60 -17.43 3.19
CA MET A 59 2.42 -18.09 2.65
C MET A 59 1.18 -17.28 3.01
N PHE A 60 0.39 -16.92 2.01
CA PHE A 60 -0.91 -16.29 2.19
C PHE A 60 -2.00 -17.32 1.97
N LYS A 61 -2.92 -17.41 2.93
CA LYS A 61 -4.07 -18.32 2.84
C LYS A 61 -5.13 -17.72 1.93
N ALA A 62 -6.00 -18.59 1.42
CA ALA A 62 -7.23 -18.15 0.77
C ALA A 62 -8.02 -17.18 1.68
N GLY A 63 -8.65 -16.17 1.10
CA GLY A 63 -9.35 -15.10 1.83
C GLY A 63 -8.48 -13.90 2.23
N THR A 64 -7.16 -14.01 2.09
CA THR A 64 -6.22 -12.90 2.32
C THR A 64 -6.28 -11.90 1.17
N ILE A 65 -6.35 -10.62 1.51
CA ILE A 65 -6.20 -9.50 0.58
C ILE A 65 -4.71 -9.20 0.43
N ALA A 66 -4.24 -9.01 -0.80
CA ALA A 66 -2.85 -8.66 -1.08
C ALA A 66 -2.74 -7.33 -1.83
N VAL A 67 -2.23 -6.31 -1.16
CA VAL A 67 -1.99 -4.97 -1.71
C VAL A 67 -0.57 -4.93 -2.28
N PRO A 68 -0.39 -4.84 -3.62
CA PRO A 68 0.92 -4.88 -4.23
C PRO A 68 1.69 -3.58 -4.05
N LEU A 69 2.98 -3.69 -3.71
CA LEU A 69 3.85 -2.54 -3.51
C LEU A 69 4.85 -2.47 -4.65
N ARG A 70 4.66 -1.48 -5.52
CA ARG A 70 5.49 -1.21 -6.69
C ARG A 70 6.21 0.10 -6.54
N ASP A 71 7.40 0.21 -7.12
CA ASP A 71 8.06 1.50 -7.27
C ASP A 71 7.47 2.32 -8.44
N ALA A 72 7.99 3.52 -8.65
CA ALA A 72 7.58 4.40 -9.75
C ALA A 72 7.85 3.81 -11.15
N ALA A 73 8.72 2.80 -11.27
CA ALA A 73 8.96 2.08 -12.52
C ALA A 73 8.01 0.87 -12.71
N GLY A 74 7.09 0.64 -11.76
CA GLY A 74 6.13 -0.45 -11.79
C GLY A 74 6.69 -1.79 -11.31
N LYS A 75 7.96 -1.84 -10.88
CA LYS A 75 8.57 -3.08 -10.38
C LYS A 75 7.96 -3.47 -9.05
N LEU A 76 7.50 -4.71 -8.94
CA LEU A 76 6.99 -5.26 -7.69
C LEU A 76 8.14 -5.50 -6.70
N TRP A 77 7.99 -5.01 -5.48
CA TRP A 77 8.98 -5.14 -4.42
C TRP A 77 8.48 -5.88 -3.19
N SER A 78 7.17 -5.85 -2.94
CA SER A 78 6.55 -6.48 -1.78
C SER A 78 5.03 -6.56 -1.94
N LEU A 79 4.37 -7.23 -1.01
CA LEU A 79 2.92 -7.16 -0.80
C LEU A 79 2.66 -6.78 0.67
N GLN A 80 1.63 -5.96 0.92
CA GLN A 80 0.97 -5.95 2.22
C GLN A 80 -0.15 -6.99 2.17
N ALA A 81 -0.16 -7.92 3.12
CA ALA A 81 -1.29 -8.83 3.30
C ALA A 81 -2.23 -8.31 4.38
N ILE A 82 -3.53 -8.41 4.13
CA ILE A 82 -4.57 -8.10 5.11
C ILE A 82 -5.44 -9.35 5.24
N ASN A 83 -5.41 -9.98 6.41
CA ASN A 83 -6.26 -11.14 6.67
C ASN A 83 -7.72 -10.72 6.92
N GLU A 84 -8.61 -11.70 7.10
CA GLU A 84 -10.05 -11.45 7.33
C GLU A 84 -10.34 -10.61 8.59
N GLN A 85 -9.48 -10.73 9.62
CA GLN A 85 -9.59 -9.94 10.85
C GLN A 85 -9.09 -8.50 10.67
N GLY A 86 -8.45 -8.17 9.54
CA GLY A 86 -7.84 -6.88 9.27
C GLY A 86 -6.41 -6.73 9.78
N THR A 87 -5.80 -7.81 10.27
CA THR A 87 -4.38 -7.82 10.64
C THR A 87 -3.54 -7.63 9.38
N LYS A 88 -2.72 -6.58 9.40
CA LYS A 88 -1.78 -6.25 8.33
C LYS A 88 -0.47 -6.98 8.57
N LEU A 89 0.01 -7.72 7.56
CA LEU A 89 1.26 -8.46 7.58
C LEU A 89 2.17 -7.96 6.45
N PHE A 90 3.48 -7.98 6.73
CA PHE A 90 4.51 -7.63 5.76
C PHE A 90 5.59 -8.70 5.73
N PRO A 91 6.02 -9.13 4.54
CA PRO A 91 7.09 -10.09 4.39
C PRO A 91 8.43 -9.51 4.86
N LYS A 92 9.28 -10.37 5.44
CA LYS A 92 10.67 -10.02 5.74
C LYS A 92 11.39 -9.62 4.44
N TYR A 93 12.23 -8.58 4.51
CA TYR A 93 12.90 -7.96 3.36
C TYR A 93 11.96 -7.28 2.35
N GLY A 94 10.66 -7.22 2.61
CA GLY A 94 9.72 -6.45 1.80
C GLY A 94 10.02 -4.96 1.86
N ARG A 95 10.49 -4.40 0.74
CA ARG A 95 10.70 -2.95 0.64
C ARG A 95 9.34 -2.24 0.65
N LYS A 96 9.18 -1.33 1.61
CA LYS A 96 8.05 -0.39 1.70
C LYS A 96 8.40 0.99 1.17
N SER A 97 9.58 1.49 1.56
CA SER A 97 9.99 2.87 1.27
C SER A 97 9.97 3.20 -0.21
N GLY A 98 9.15 4.19 -0.58
CA GLY A 98 8.94 4.66 -1.95
C GLY A 98 8.12 3.70 -2.83
N CYS A 99 7.61 2.59 -2.28
CA CYS A 99 6.72 1.68 -2.98
C CYS A 99 5.26 1.95 -2.57
N PHE A 100 4.34 1.78 -3.51
CA PHE A 100 2.92 2.10 -3.33
C PHE A 100 2.04 1.14 -4.14
N HIS A 101 0.75 1.11 -3.80
CA HIS A 101 -0.31 0.61 -4.68
C HIS A 101 -1.02 1.79 -5.32
N LEU A 102 -1.39 1.70 -6.60
CA LEU A 102 -2.13 2.77 -7.27
C LEU A 102 -3.58 2.34 -7.49
N ILE A 103 -4.51 3.08 -6.89
CA ILE A 103 -5.94 2.95 -7.14
C ILE A 103 -6.28 3.82 -8.35
N SER A 104 -6.58 3.16 -9.47
CA SER A 104 -6.85 3.73 -10.81
C SER A 104 -5.71 4.56 -11.42
N GLU A 105 -5.66 4.61 -12.74
CA GLU A 105 -4.67 5.44 -13.43
C GLU A 105 -4.97 6.94 -13.29
N PRO A 106 -3.95 7.82 -13.16
CA PRO A 106 -4.17 9.24 -12.99
C PRO A 106 -4.70 9.90 -14.27
N LEU A 107 -5.98 10.29 -14.27
CA LEU A 107 -6.63 10.99 -15.39
C LEU A 107 -6.15 12.44 -15.54
N PHE A 108 -6.26 13.00 -16.74
CA PHE A 108 -5.83 14.38 -17.02
C PHE A 108 -6.63 15.40 -16.19
N ALA A 109 -5.96 16.47 -15.74
CA ALA A 109 -6.52 17.58 -14.97
C ALA A 109 -7.20 17.23 -13.62
N GLN A 110 -7.09 15.99 -13.14
CA GLN A 110 -7.55 15.61 -11.80
C GLN A 110 -6.41 15.68 -10.77
N PRO A 111 -6.72 16.03 -9.50
CA PRO A 111 -5.79 15.85 -8.40
C PRO A 111 -5.34 14.40 -8.27
N LEU A 112 -4.11 14.20 -7.79
CA LEU A 112 -3.59 12.89 -7.42
C LEU A 112 -3.44 12.83 -5.90
N TYR A 113 -4.08 11.82 -5.31
CA TYR A 113 -4.05 11.65 -3.87
C TYR A 113 -2.94 10.68 -3.46
N VAL A 114 -2.38 10.89 -2.28
CA VAL A 114 -1.55 9.92 -1.57
C VAL A 114 -2.21 9.66 -0.23
N ALA A 115 -2.54 8.43 0.09
CA ALA A 115 -3.24 8.08 1.32
C ALA A 115 -2.45 7.10 2.18
N GLU A 116 -2.53 7.25 3.50
CA GLU A 116 -1.75 6.45 4.44
C GLU A 116 -2.02 4.94 4.32
N GLY A 117 -3.28 4.52 4.37
CA GLY A 117 -3.67 3.12 4.33
C GLY A 117 -4.58 2.76 3.16
N TYR A 118 -4.68 1.47 2.83
CA TYR A 118 -5.53 1.01 1.74
C TYR A 118 -7.01 1.41 1.92
N ALA A 119 -7.57 1.24 3.12
CA ALA A 119 -8.96 1.62 3.39
C ALA A 119 -9.18 3.13 3.18
N THR A 120 -8.33 3.97 3.76
CA THR A 120 -8.35 5.44 3.58
C THR A 120 -8.27 5.79 2.10
N ALA A 121 -7.34 5.18 1.37
CA ALA A 121 -7.18 5.40 -0.07
C ALA A 121 -8.43 5.03 -0.88
N ALA A 122 -9.02 3.88 -0.57
CA ALA A 122 -10.21 3.39 -1.25
C ALA A 122 -11.44 4.27 -0.95
N SER A 123 -11.58 4.79 0.28
CA SER A 123 -12.61 5.77 0.63
C SER A 123 -12.41 7.11 -0.11
N VAL A 124 -11.18 7.60 -0.21
CA VAL A 124 -10.86 8.81 -0.99
C VAL A 124 -11.19 8.61 -2.46
N HIS A 125 -10.80 7.48 -3.05
CA HIS A 125 -11.15 7.17 -4.44
C HIS A 125 -12.66 7.07 -4.64
N HIS A 126 -13.38 6.44 -3.72
CA HIS A 126 -14.82 6.34 -3.81
C HIS A 126 -15.52 7.71 -3.76
N ALA A 127 -15.04 8.62 -2.90
CA ALA A 127 -15.61 9.96 -2.75
C ALA A 127 -15.26 10.91 -3.90
N THR A 128 -14.09 10.74 -4.53
CA THR A 128 -13.54 11.73 -5.47
C THR A 128 -13.44 11.22 -6.91
N SER A 129 -13.51 9.91 -7.12
CA SER A 129 -13.16 9.21 -8.37
C SER A 129 -11.75 9.51 -8.90
N CYS A 130 -10.89 10.13 -8.10
CA CYS A 130 -9.52 10.49 -8.47
C CYS A 130 -8.54 9.35 -8.18
N ALA A 131 -7.40 9.34 -8.86
CA ALA A 131 -6.35 8.36 -8.59
C ALA A 131 -5.75 8.55 -7.19
N VAL A 132 -5.43 7.43 -6.52
CA VAL A 132 -4.89 7.44 -5.16
C VAL A 132 -3.72 6.48 -5.04
N ALA A 133 -2.54 6.98 -4.69
CA ALA A 133 -1.39 6.18 -4.32
C ALA A 133 -1.48 5.81 -2.83
N VAL A 134 -1.46 4.51 -2.53
CA VAL A 134 -1.49 3.97 -1.17
C VAL A 134 -0.06 3.89 -0.64
N ALA A 135 0.25 4.72 0.37
CA ALA A 135 1.55 4.76 1.02
C ALA A 135 1.76 3.63 2.04
N ILE A 136 0.67 2.97 2.46
CA ILE A 136 0.64 1.79 3.36
C ILE A 136 0.85 2.08 4.85
N ASP A 137 1.73 3.02 5.19
CA ASP A 137 1.89 3.56 6.54
C ASP A 137 2.37 5.02 6.51
N SER A 138 2.18 5.74 7.63
CA SER A 138 2.55 7.15 7.74
C SER A 138 4.04 7.43 7.44
N GLY A 139 4.94 6.49 7.73
CA GLY A 139 6.37 6.64 7.48
C GLY A 139 6.73 6.66 5.99
N ASN A 140 5.85 6.13 5.14
CA ASN A 140 6.07 6.04 3.70
C ASN A 140 5.30 7.12 2.91
N LEU A 141 4.50 7.96 3.56
CA LEU A 141 3.78 9.08 2.92
C LEU A 141 4.73 9.99 2.13
N LEU A 142 5.79 10.49 2.77
CA LEU A 142 6.73 11.40 2.13
C LEU A 142 7.51 10.75 0.96
N PRO A 143 8.12 9.55 1.11
CA PRO A 143 8.75 8.86 -0.02
C PRO A 143 7.81 8.67 -1.23
N VAL A 144 6.54 8.30 -1.00
CA VAL A 144 5.56 8.13 -2.08
C VAL A 144 5.13 9.47 -2.66
N ALA A 145 4.90 10.49 -1.83
CA ALA A 145 4.57 11.84 -2.29
C ALA A 145 5.67 12.43 -3.20
N ARG A 146 6.95 12.23 -2.85
CA ARG A 146 8.09 12.62 -3.71
C ARG A 146 8.06 11.89 -5.06
N ALA A 147 7.80 10.59 -5.05
CA ALA A 147 7.69 9.80 -6.28
C ALA A 147 6.54 10.29 -7.16
N MET A 148 5.38 10.60 -6.57
CA MET A 148 4.23 11.14 -7.30
C MET A 148 4.52 12.53 -7.86
N ARG A 149 5.17 13.41 -7.10
CA ARG A 149 5.58 14.75 -7.58
C ARG A 149 6.55 14.66 -8.75
N ALA A 150 7.55 13.77 -8.67
CA ALA A 150 8.52 13.59 -9.74
C ALA A 150 7.86 13.06 -11.03
N ALA A 151 6.90 12.13 -10.92
CA ALA A 151 6.17 11.58 -12.06
C ALA A 151 5.09 12.53 -12.61
N HIS A 152 4.58 13.43 -11.77
CA HIS A 152 3.47 14.33 -12.09
C HIS A 152 3.73 15.76 -11.58
N PRO A 153 4.71 16.48 -12.17
CA PRO A 153 5.20 17.76 -11.65
C PRO A 153 4.10 18.83 -11.55
N ASP A 154 3.18 18.87 -12.52
CA ASP A 154 2.17 19.93 -12.64
C ASP A 154 0.83 19.60 -11.96
N ARG A 155 0.69 18.42 -11.34
CA ARG A 155 -0.58 18.00 -10.74
C ARG A 155 -0.72 18.53 -9.31
N TYR A 156 -1.96 18.81 -8.90
CA TYR A 156 -2.27 18.99 -7.50
C TYR A 156 -2.10 17.67 -6.75
N LEU A 157 -1.22 17.67 -5.75
CA LEU A 157 -1.02 16.54 -4.86
C LEU A 157 -1.75 16.76 -3.55
N VAL A 158 -2.55 15.78 -3.14
CA VAL A 158 -3.32 15.82 -1.90
C VAL A 158 -2.92 14.63 -1.03
N ILE A 159 -2.40 14.89 0.16
CA ILE A 159 -1.94 13.88 1.12
C ILE A 159 -3.05 13.66 2.14
N ALA A 160 -3.75 12.54 2.03
CA ALA A 160 -4.78 12.12 2.97
C ALA A 160 -4.16 11.30 4.11
N GLY A 161 -3.98 11.94 5.27
CA GLY A 161 -3.46 11.30 6.48
C GLY A 161 -4.59 10.82 7.40
N ASP A 162 -4.27 9.85 8.25
CA ASP A 162 -5.15 9.49 9.37
C ASP A 162 -4.96 10.52 10.51
N ASP A 163 -6.06 11.01 11.09
CA ASP A 163 -6.06 11.96 12.22
C ASP A 163 -6.62 11.24 13.46
N ASP A 164 -5.72 10.68 14.27
CA ASP A 164 -6.08 9.96 15.49
C ASP A 164 -5.42 10.62 16.70
N PRO A 165 -6.12 11.53 17.40
CA PRO A 165 -5.57 12.24 18.56
C PRO A 165 -5.33 11.32 19.77
N THR A 166 -5.85 10.09 19.76
CA THR A 166 -5.61 9.11 20.85
C THR A 166 -4.23 8.46 20.74
N VAL A 167 -3.62 8.49 19.55
CA VAL A 167 -2.26 7.99 19.31
C VAL A 167 -1.25 9.08 19.66
N LYS A 168 -0.27 8.73 20.51
CA LYS A 168 0.79 9.67 20.92
C LYS A 168 1.43 10.36 19.71
N ASN A 169 1.41 11.70 19.73
CA ASN A 169 1.94 12.60 18.70
C ASN A 169 1.23 12.55 17.34
N ASN A 170 0.09 11.86 17.22
CA ASN A 170 -0.73 11.79 16.01
C ASN A 170 0.10 11.69 14.69
N PRO A 171 0.88 10.61 14.54
CA PRO A 171 1.91 10.54 13.50
C PRO A 171 1.34 10.55 12.07
N GLY A 172 0.09 10.11 11.87
CA GLY A 172 -0.59 10.20 10.57
C GLY A 172 -0.74 11.64 10.13
N ARG A 173 -1.31 12.49 11.00
CA ARG A 173 -1.45 13.93 10.78
C ARG A 173 -0.11 14.62 10.55
N VAL A 174 0.81 14.48 11.49
CA VAL A 174 2.11 15.17 11.47
C VAL A 174 2.90 14.83 10.20
N LYS A 175 2.92 13.55 9.80
CA LYS A 175 3.67 13.14 8.60
C LYS A 175 2.96 13.50 7.29
N ALA A 176 1.63 13.53 7.27
CA ALA A 176 0.88 13.99 6.11
C ALA A 176 1.10 15.49 5.85
N GLU A 177 1.05 16.32 6.91
CA GLU A 177 1.37 17.75 6.83
C GLU A 177 2.80 17.99 6.36
N ALA A 178 3.78 17.30 6.95
CA ALA A 178 5.17 17.41 6.56
C ALA A 178 5.39 16.99 5.10
N ALA A 179 4.77 15.89 4.65
CA ALA A 179 4.86 15.43 3.28
C ALA A 179 4.25 16.44 2.30
N ALA A 180 3.06 16.97 2.61
CA ALA A 180 2.37 17.97 1.79
C ALA A 180 3.20 19.25 1.67
N ALA A 181 3.72 19.77 2.78
CA ALA A 181 4.57 20.96 2.79
C ALA A 181 5.82 20.78 1.91
N GLU A 182 6.46 19.60 1.97
CA GLU A 182 7.69 19.35 1.23
C GLU A 182 7.47 19.23 -0.29
N VAL A 183 6.36 18.62 -0.72
CA VAL A 183 6.08 18.42 -2.15
C VAL A 183 5.23 19.53 -2.78
N GLY A 184 4.95 20.61 -2.04
CA GLY A 184 4.03 21.67 -2.47
C GLY A 184 2.62 21.15 -2.75
N GLY A 185 2.12 20.27 -1.87
CA GLY A 185 0.78 19.70 -1.92
C GLY A 185 -0.09 20.18 -0.76
N TYR A 186 -1.24 19.53 -0.57
CA TYR A 186 -2.20 19.82 0.49
C TYR A 186 -2.38 18.62 1.39
N ALA A 187 -2.43 18.81 2.71
CA ALA A 187 -2.80 17.75 3.64
C ALA A 187 -4.31 17.82 3.94
N VAL A 188 -4.98 16.67 3.95
CA VAL A 188 -6.40 16.55 4.29
C VAL A 188 -6.60 15.43 5.30
N PHE A 189 -7.60 15.61 6.16
CA PHE A 189 -7.89 14.74 7.30
C PHE A 189 -9.39 14.41 7.35
N PRO A 190 -9.77 13.23 7.86
CA PRO A 190 -11.17 12.89 8.07
C PRO A 190 -11.79 13.85 9.10
N VAL A 191 -13.02 14.32 8.82
CA VAL A 191 -13.82 15.08 9.79
C VAL A 191 -14.67 14.07 10.57
N MET A 192 -14.54 14.04 11.89
CA MET A 192 -15.33 13.14 12.71
C MET A 192 -16.78 13.66 12.84
N PRO A 193 -17.82 12.79 12.85
CA PRO A 193 -19.20 13.23 13.06
C PRO A 193 -19.33 13.95 14.40
N GLY A 194 -19.61 15.26 14.36
CA GLY A 194 -19.69 16.15 15.53
C GLY A 194 -18.72 17.34 15.49
N GLU A 195 -17.75 17.36 14.57
CA GLU A 195 -16.79 18.45 14.38
C GLU A 195 -17.09 19.35 13.17
N ALA A 196 -18.16 19.04 12.42
CA ALA A 196 -18.67 19.93 11.39
C ALA A 196 -19.37 21.13 12.04
N ALA A 197 -18.62 22.22 12.22
CA ALA A 197 -19.16 23.56 12.46
C ALA A 197 -19.43 24.27 11.14
#